data_AF-A0A0S8DYD2-F1
#
_entry.id   AF-A0A0S8DYD2-F1
#
_cell.length_a   1.000
_cell.length_b   1.000
_cell.length_c   1.000
_cell.angle_alpha   90.00
_cell.angle_beta   90.00
_cell.angle_gamma   90.00
#
_symmetry.space_group_name_H-M   'P 1'
#
loop_
_entity.id
_entity.type
_entity.pdbx_description
1 polymer ?
#
loop_
_entity_poly.entity_id
_entity_poly.type
_entity_poly.pdbx_seq_one_letter_code
_entity_poly.pdbx_strand_id
1 'polypeptide(L)' 'PPKVPGKCDLCSGELYQRDDDKEETVRKRIEVYEKTVPEIINYYKENSKLRTVSGDLDVDDVHSHLSELFLKERLLN' A
#
# COMPACT_ATOMS: atom_id res chain seq x y z
N PRO A 1 14.72 0.26 -7.85
CA PRO A 1 15.48 -1.01 -8.01
C PRO A 1 16.71 -0.98 -7.07
N PRO A 2 17.27 -2.14 -6.68
CA PRO A 2 18.50 -2.15 -5.88
C PRO A 2 19.67 -1.54 -6.66
N LYS A 3 20.66 -0.97 -5.98
CA LYS A 3 21.87 -0.41 -6.62
C LYS A 3 22.68 -1.49 -7.31
N VAL A 4 22.72 -2.69 -6.72
CA VAL A 4 23.34 -3.88 -7.31
C VAL A 4 22.24 -4.94 -7.55
N PRO A 5 22.08 -5.43 -8.79
CA PRO A 5 21.07 -6.44 -9.09
C PRO A 5 21.15 -7.66 -8.15
N GLY A 6 20.01 -8.05 -7.57
CA GLY A 6 19.90 -9.21 -6.68
C GLY A 6 20.49 -9.03 -5.27
N LYS A 7 20.90 -7.82 -4.88
CA LYS A 7 21.52 -7.56 -3.56
C LYS A 7 20.80 -6.46 -2.79
N CYS A 8 20.61 -6.69 -1.49
CA CYS A 8 20.07 -5.69 -0.57
C CYS A 8 21.06 -4.53 -0.39
N ASP A 9 20.60 -3.30 -0.58
CA ASP A 9 21.43 -2.10 -0.43
C ASP A 9 21.91 -1.83 1.02
N LEU A 10 21.28 -2.46 2.03
CA LEU A 10 21.60 -2.28 3.45
C LEU A 10 22.53 -3.36 4.00
N CYS A 11 22.28 -4.63 3.67
CA CYS A 11 23.01 -5.77 4.26
C CYS A 11 23.69 -6.69 3.24
N SER A 12 23.58 -6.41 1.93
CA SER A 12 24.11 -7.27 0.84
C SER A 12 23.54 -8.69 0.78
N GLY A 13 22.46 -8.98 1.51
CA GLY A 13 21.71 -10.22 1.39
C GLY A 13 21.15 -10.45 -0.01
N GLU A 14 20.93 -11.71 -0.38
CA GLU A 14 20.34 -12.09 -1.66
C GLU A 14 18.86 -11.71 -1.71
N LEU A 15 18.44 -11.07 -2.80
CA LEU A 15 17.04 -10.75 -3.08
C LEU A 15 16.45 -11.82 -3.99
N TYR A 16 15.22 -12.22 -3.70
CA TYR A 16 14.45 -13.16 -4.50
C TYR A 16 13.03 -12.64 -4.68
N GLN A 17 12.39 -13.04 -5.78
CA GLN A 17 10.96 -12.81 -5.97
C GLN A 17 10.20 -13.84 -5.14
N ARG A 18 9.17 -13.40 -4.41
CA ARG A 18 8.36 -14.33 -3.63
C ARG A 18 7.54 -15.23 -4.55
N ASP A 19 7.28 -16.47 -4.11
CA ASP A 19 6.51 -17.44 -4.89
C ASP A 19 5.09 -16.97 -5.24
N ASP A 20 4.52 -16.06 -4.42
CA ASP A 20 3.18 -15.50 -4.58
C ASP A 20 3.10 -14.24 -5.47
N ASP A 21 4.24 -13.76 -5.98
CA ASP A 21 4.30 -12.61 -6.92
C ASP A 21 4.15 -13.03 -8.40
N LYS A 22 3.63 -14.23 -8.66
CA LYS A 22 3.30 -14.72 -10.01
C LYS A 22 2.01 -14.07 -10.52
N GLU A 23 1.93 -13.81 -11.83
CA GLU A 23 0.77 -13.12 -12.43
C GLU A 23 -0.57 -13.78 -12.09
N GLU A 24 -0.64 -15.12 -12.16
CA GLU A 24 -1.85 -15.88 -11.80
C GLU A 24 -2.30 -15.61 -10.36
N THR A 25 -1.36 -15.64 -9.42
CA THR A 25 -1.62 -15.37 -7.99
C THR A 25 -2.05 -13.92 -7.79
N VAL A 26 -1.38 -12.97 -8.43
CA VAL A 26 -1.72 -11.54 -8.36
C VAL A 26 -3.12 -11.29 -8.90
N ARG A 27 -3.45 -11.84 -10.07
CA ARG A 27 -4.79 -11.72 -10.67
C ARG A 27 -5.86 -12.29 -9.74
N LYS A 28 -5.59 -13.47 -9.15
CA LYS A 28 -6.54 -14.07 -8.22
C LYS A 28 -6.77 -13.22 -6.97
N ARG A 29 -5.72 -12.59 -6.44
CA ARG A 29 -5.81 -11.68 -5.30
C ARG A 29 -6.65 -10.44 -5.63
N ILE A 30 -6.50 -9.87 -6.83
CA ILE A 30 -7.31 -8.73 -7.29
C ILE A 30 -8.78 -9.13 -7.42
N GLU A 31 -9.10 -10.29 -8.02
CA GLU A 31 -10.49 -10.78 -8.10
C GLU A 31 -11.14 -10.94 -6.72
N VAL A 32 -10.39 -11.43 -5.72
CA VAL A 32 -10.89 -11.57 -4.34
C VAL A 32 -11.09 -10.20 -3.71
N TYR A 33 -10.11 -9.29 -3.87
CA TYR A 33 -10.20 -7.91 -3.39
C TYR A 33 -11.47 -7.22 -3.89
N GLU A 34 -11.74 -7.30 -5.21
CA GLU A 34 -12.92 -6.68 -5.83
C GLU A 34 -14.24 -7.24 -5.30
N LYS A 35 -14.25 -8.49 -4.80
CA LYS A 35 -15.45 -9.12 -4.23
C LYS A 35 -15.67 -8.80 -2.75
N THR A 36 -14.60 -8.58 -1.98
CA THR A 36 -14.70 -8.49 -0.51
C THR A 36 -14.45 -7.11 0.05
N VAL A 37 -13.61 -6.29 -0.59
CA VAL A 37 -13.19 -5.00 -0.04
C VAL A 37 -14.20 -3.87 -0.27
N PRO A 38 -15.00 -3.81 -1.35
CA PRO A 38 -15.97 -2.72 -1.54
C PRO A 38 -16.96 -2.56 -0.37
N GLU A 39 -17.39 -3.66 0.25
CA GLU A 39 -18.28 -3.62 1.42
C GLU A 39 -17.63 -2.93 2.62
N ILE A 40 -16.34 -3.20 2.86
CA ILE A 40 -15.55 -2.57 3.93
C ILE A 40 -15.35 -1.08 3.64
N ILE A 41 -15.05 -0.72 2.39
CA ILE A 41 -14.92 0.69 1.97
C ILE A 41 -16.23 1.45 2.21
N ASN A 42 -17.36 0.88 1.81
CA ASN A 42 -18.67 1.48 2.00
C ASN A 42 -18.97 1.70 3.48
N TYR A 43 -18.70 0.70 4.33
CA TYR A 43 -18.86 0.82 5.78
C TYR A 43 -18.10 2.03 6.35
N TYR A 44 -16.81 2.20 6.04
CA TYR A 44 -16.05 3.35 6.56
C TYR A 44 -16.50 4.67 5.95
N LYS A 45 -16.95 4.67 4.69
CA LYS A 45 -17.48 5.86 4.00
C LYS A 45 -18.77 6.35 4.64
N GLU A 46 -19.73 5.46 4.86
CA GLU A 46 -21.03 5.77 5.50
C GLU A 46 -20.84 6.29 6.93
N ASN A 47 -19.81 5.81 7.62
CA ASN A 47 -19.46 6.26 8.97
C ASN A 47 -18.59 7.53 8.99
N SER A 48 -18.36 8.21 7.85
CA SER A 48 -17.50 9.39 7.72
C SER A 48 -16.05 9.20 8.20
N LYS A 49 -15.59 7.95 8.28
CA LYS A 49 -14.25 7.54 8.74
C LYS A 49 -13.28 7.28 7.59
N LEU A 50 -13.77 7.18 6.36
CA LEU A 50 -12.91 6.97 5.20
C LEU A 50 -12.19 8.27 4.81
N ARG A 51 -10.89 8.15 4.54
CA ARG A 51 -10.06 9.14 3.88
C ARG A 51 -9.26 8.41 2.81
N THR A 52 -9.10 9.04 1.64
CA THR A 52 -8.42 8.43 0.50
C THR A 52 -7.16 9.23 0.18
N VAL A 53 -6.05 8.53 0.03
CA VAL A 53 -4.77 9.07 -0.45
C VAL A 53 -4.37 8.24 -1.68
N SER A 54 -3.88 8.90 -2.73
CA SER A 54 -3.40 8.20 -3.92
C SER A 54 -2.13 7.42 -3.60
N GLY A 55 -2.08 6.15 -3.99
CA GLY A 55 -0.88 5.30 -3.87
C GLY A 55 0.08 5.41 -5.05
N ASP A 56 -0.28 6.15 -6.10
CA ASP A 56 0.52 6.28 -7.34
C ASP A 56 1.54 7.43 -7.28
N LEU A 57 1.62 8.14 -6.16
CA LEU A 57 2.58 9.24 -5.95
C LEU A 57 3.94 8.69 -5.52
N ASP A 58 4.96 9.56 -5.49
CA ASP A 58 6.25 9.20 -4.90
C ASP A 58 6.10 8.87 -3.41
N VAL A 59 7.00 8.04 -2.87
CA VAL A 59 6.98 7.61 -1.47
C VAL A 59 6.95 8.80 -0.51
N ASP A 60 7.73 9.85 -0.78
CA ASP A 60 7.79 11.03 0.08
C ASP A 60 6.50 11.87 0.01
N ASP A 61 5.85 11.91 -1.16
CA ASP A 61 4.57 12.60 -1.36
C ASP A 61 3.43 11.86 -0.66
N VAL A 62 3.37 10.53 -0.79
CA VAL A 62 2.38 9.69 -0.07
C VAL A 62 2.55 9.87 1.44
N HIS A 63 3.78 9.85 1.93
CA HIS A 63 4.08 10.05 3.35
C HIS A 63 3.63 11.43 3.85
N SER A 64 3.90 12.48 3.09
CA SER A 64 3.52 13.86 3.42
C SER A 64 1.99 14.00 3.49
N HIS A 65 1.28 13.51 2.48
CA HIS A 65 -0.19 13.53 2.47
C HIS A 65 -0.81 12.78 3.65
N LEU A 66 -0.27 11.60 4.01
CA LEU A 66 -0.74 10.84 5.17
C LEU A 66 -0.48 11.59 6.48
N SER A 67 0.69 12.20 6.63
CA SER A 67 1.08 12.94 7.84
C SER A 67 0.20 14.18 8.05
N GLU A 68 -0.01 14.96 7.00
CA GLU A 68 -0.91 16.12 7.02
C GLU A 68 -2.35 15.71 7.36
N LEU A 69 -2.84 14.62 6.78
CA LEU A 69 -4.15 14.07 7.07
C LEU A 69 -4.29 13.72 8.55
N PHE A 70 -3.32 13.00 9.11
CA PHE A 70 -3.36 12.60 10.51
C PHE A 70 -3.27 13.79 11.47
N LEU A 71 -2.47 14.82 11.15
CA LEU A 71 -2.43 16.05 11.94
C LEU A 71 -3.78 16.78 11.91
N LYS A 72 -4.38 16.92 10.72
CA LYS A 72 -5.69 17.57 10.56
C LYS A 72 -6.81 16.86 11.31
N GLU A 73 -6.78 15.53 11.31
CA GLU A 73 -7.75 14.67 12.02
C GLU A 73 -7.39 14.47 13.51
N ARG A 74 -6.28 15.05 13.99
CA ARG A 74 -5.78 14.92 15.38
C ARG A 74 -5.55 13.46 15.78
N LEU A 75 -5.04 12.66 14.85
CA LEU A 75 -4.72 11.23 15.04
C LEU A 75 -3.25 10.98 15.40
N LEU A 76 -2.40 11.99 15.25
CA LEU A 76 -1.03 12.00 15.76
C LEU A 76 -0.91 13.07 16.84
N ASN A 77 -0.22 12.72 17.92
CA ASN A 77 0.13 13.61 19.03
C ASN A 77 1.44 14.33 18.75
#